data_AF-A0A6P1Y574-F1
#
_entry.id   AF-A0A6P1Y574-F1
#
_cell.length_a   1.000
_cell.length_b   1.000
_cell.length_c   1.000
_cell.angle_alpha   90.00
_cell.angle_beta   90.00
_cell.angle_gamma   90.00
#
_symmetry.space_group_name_H-M   'P 1'
#
loop_
_entity.id
_entity.type
_entity.pdbx_description
1 polymer ?
#
loop_
_entity_poly.entity_id
_entity_poly.type
_entity_poly.pdbx_seq_one_letter_code
_entity_poly.pdbx_strand_id
1 'polypeptide(L)'
;MEKDALMQKVKEYTYYLTDEYLEEVCKDLLQIKDANLFFEKCYENNAVYTSESPCSFICDSVTHSHKYRELILKKYENDCIYKFCEKMLFDSSYIRRREALIIICDTLNIHRIKCKKILEDYFIFVIENDPLLLYDYIMEFTWLYAYEIRIKRNLYSKILKLNNEYANLILLETLDDLSIPLFSSNGLLKYKILSKLARNQNRCVNLFAKKMKKNMIIRNYKKKIDTKKYILGNGRLEFSNIMFMNKTENYNKDDFINFYLNYVKKNF
;
A
#
# COMPACT_ATOMS: atom_id res chain seq x y z
N MET A 1 28.50 -9.53 13.28
CA MET A 1 28.31 -10.63 12.33
C MET A 1 28.81 -10.22 10.96
N GLU A 2 29.48 -11.12 10.25
CA GLU A 2 29.79 -10.92 8.83
C GLU A 2 28.48 -10.85 8.03
N LYS A 3 28.43 -9.90 7.08
CA LYS A 3 27.28 -9.56 6.21
C LYS A 3 26.54 -10.78 5.68
N ASP A 4 27.27 -11.84 5.35
CA ASP A 4 26.75 -13.04 4.70
C ASP A 4 25.97 -13.94 5.66
N ALA A 5 26.36 -13.99 6.95
CA ALA A 5 25.63 -14.72 7.98
C ALA A 5 24.26 -14.09 8.28
N LEU A 6 24.18 -12.76 8.25
CA LEU A 6 22.92 -12.04 8.43
C LEU A 6 21.99 -12.26 7.22
N MET A 7 22.52 -12.18 5.99
CA MET A 7 21.74 -12.50 4.79
C MET A 7 21.19 -13.93 4.82
N GLN A 8 21.96 -14.89 5.33
CA GLN A 8 21.52 -16.28 5.44
C GLN A 8 20.43 -16.46 6.51
N LYS A 9 20.54 -15.80 7.66
CA LYS A 9 19.48 -15.79 8.68
C LYS A 9 18.19 -15.12 8.21
N VAL A 10 18.28 -14.04 7.41
CA VAL A 10 17.11 -13.38 6.81
C VAL A 10 16.37 -14.32 5.84
N LYS A 11 17.08 -15.23 5.17
CA LYS A 11 16.45 -16.25 4.30
C LYS A 11 15.64 -17.28 5.10
N GLU A 12 16.17 -17.73 6.23
CA GLU A 12 15.52 -18.70 7.13
C GLU A 12 14.26 -18.14 7.82
N TYR A 13 14.09 -16.82 7.83
CA TYR A 13 13.02 -16.09 8.52
C TYR A 13 11.61 -16.25 7.91
N THR A 14 11.52 -16.73 6.66
CA THR A 14 10.27 -16.74 5.88
C THR A 14 9.15 -17.64 6.41
N TYR A 15 9.36 -18.36 7.52
CA TYR A 15 8.48 -19.45 7.94
C TYR A 15 7.80 -19.32 9.31
N TYR A 16 8.13 -18.36 10.20
CA TYR A 16 7.57 -18.39 11.57
C TYR A 16 7.32 -17.00 12.20
N LEU A 17 6.05 -16.66 12.43
CA LEU A 17 5.59 -15.46 13.14
C LEU A 17 5.23 -15.80 14.61
N THR A 18 6.24 -15.84 15.49
CA THR A 18 6.05 -15.72 16.94
C THR A 18 7.02 -14.69 17.53
N ASP A 19 6.64 -14.04 18.63
CA ASP A 19 7.42 -12.98 19.29
C ASP A 19 8.86 -13.41 19.68
N GLU A 20 9.07 -14.70 19.97
CA GLU A 20 10.39 -15.26 20.30
C GLU A 20 11.35 -15.26 19.10
N TYR A 21 10.86 -15.57 17.90
CA TYR A 21 11.68 -15.52 16.67
C TYR A 21 11.98 -14.08 16.25
N LEU A 22 11.04 -13.16 16.49
CA LEU A 22 11.24 -11.73 16.24
C LEU A 22 12.34 -11.12 17.13
N GLU A 23 12.51 -11.62 18.35
CA GLU A 23 13.50 -11.06 19.30
C GLU A 23 14.95 -11.19 18.81
N GLU A 24 15.36 -12.36 18.32
CA GLU A 24 16.75 -12.56 17.86
C GLU A 24 17.05 -11.69 16.63
N VAL A 25 16.14 -11.66 15.67
CA VAL A 25 16.40 -10.96 14.41
C VAL A 25 16.27 -9.44 14.57
N CYS A 26 15.37 -8.95 15.44
CA CYS A 26 15.34 -7.54 15.82
C CYS A 26 16.64 -7.11 16.52
N LYS A 27 17.23 -7.96 17.38
CA LYS A 27 18.54 -7.68 18.00
C LYS A 27 19.66 -7.59 16.96
N ASP A 28 19.66 -8.45 15.96
CA ASP A 28 20.67 -8.44 14.89
C ASP A 28 20.52 -7.19 14.01
N LEU A 29 19.30 -6.79 13.66
CA LEU A 29 19.04 -5.55 12.92
C LEU A 29 19.50 -4.31 13.71
N LEU A 30 19.27 -4.29 15.03
CA LEU A 30 19.72 -3.19 15.89
C LEU A 30 21.26 -3.07 15.97
N GLN A 31 22.01 -4.14 15.70
CA GLN A 31 23.47 -4.15 15.70
C GLN A 31 24.11 -3.65 14.40
N ILE A 32 23.35 -3.49 13.30
CA ILE A 32 23.86 -3.00 12.02
C ILE A 32 24.37 -1.56 12.20
N LYS A 33 25.65 -1.28 11.93
CA LYS A 33 26.22 0.06 12.15
C LYS A 33 25.78 1.11 11.14
N ASP A 34 25.48 0.71 9.90
CA ASP A 34 25.04 1.60 8.83
C ASP A 34 23.88 0.93 8.08
N ALA A 35 22.65 1.30 8.46
CA ALA A 35 21.46 0.71 7.85
C ALA A 35 21.26 1.17 6.40
N ASN A 36 21.69 2.38 6.02
CA ASN A 36 21.59 2.84 4.63
C ASN A 36 22.44 1.96 3.71
N LEU A 37 23.71 1.72 4.08
CA LEU A 37 24.60 0.86 3.31
C LEU A 37 24.11 -0.60 3.26
N PHE A 38 23.49 -1.08 4.35
CA PHE A 38 22.83 -2.39 4.36
C PHE A 38 21.73 -2.45 3.29
N PHE A 39 20.83 -1.47 3.29
CA PHE A 39 19.75 -1.39 2.30
C PHE A 39 20.26 -1.22 0.87
N GLU A 40 21.23 -0.35 0.63
CA GLU A 40 21.86 -0.20 -0.71
C GLU A 40 22.35 -1.56 -1.22
N LYS A 41 23.07 -2.33 -0.40
CA LYS A 41 23.54 -3.66 -0.76
C LYS A 41 22.42 -4.69 -0.96
N CYS A 42 21.32 -4.58 -0.23
CA CYS A 42 20.16 -5.46 -0.39
C CYS A 42 19.45 -5.22 -1.73
N TYR A 43 19.32 -3.96 -2.15
CA TYR A 43 18.68 -3.60 -3.43
C TYR A 43 19.64 -3.74 -4.65
N GLU A 44 20.96 -3.61 -4.46
CA GLU A 44 21.97 -3.80 -5.51
C GLU A 44 22.10 -5.26 -5.98
N ASN A 45 21.91 -6.22 -5.07
CA ASN A 45 22.22 -7.62 -5.35
C ASN A 45 21.17 -8.37 -6.21
N ASN A 46 20.21 -7.68 -6.84
CA ASN A 46 19.08 -8.31 -7.54
C ASN A 46 18.54 -9.49 -6.73
N ALA A 47 18.35 -9.30 -5.41
CA ALA A 47 17.72 -10.30 -4.57
C ALA A 47 16.31 -10.48 -5.13
N VAL A 48 16.19 -11.47 -6.02
CA VAL A 48 14.97 -11.89 -6.68
C VAL A 48 13.91 -11.96 -5.60
N TYR A 49 12.72 -11.43 -5.88
CA TYR A 49 11.56 -11.51 -5.00
C TYR A 49 11.27 -12.95 -4.59
N THR A 50 11.95 -13.38 -3.54
CA THR A 50 11.54 -14.45 -2.65
C THR A 50 11.01 -13.74 -1.41
N SER A 51 10.20 -14.43 -0.62
CA SER A 51 9.74 -13.97 0.70
C SER A 51 10.90 -13.53 1.63
N GLU A 52 12.16 -13.74 1.22
CA GLU A 52 13.42 -13.45 1.89
C GLU A 52 13.91 -12.00 1.70
N SER A 53 13.08 -11.11 1.13
CA SER A 53 13.42 -9.68 1.00
C SER A 53 13.64 -9.04 2.39
N PRO A 54 14.81 -8.43 2.66
CA PRO A 54 15.09 -7.72 3.91
C PRO A 54 14.10 -6.58 4.20
N CYS A 55 13.41 -6.08 3.18
CA CYS A 55 12.35 -5.08 3.32
C CYS A 55 11.06 -5.67 3.91
N SER A 56 10.65 -6.86 3.45
CA SER A 56 9.53 -7.61 4.06
C SER A 56 9.82 -7.87 5.53
N PHE A 57 11.05 -8.28 5.84
CA PHE A 57 11.51 -8.53 7.21
C PHE A 57 11.31 -7.32 8.15
N ILE A 58 11.58 -6.11 7.65
CA ILE A 58 11.48 -4.88 8.45
C ILE A 58 10.02 -4.47 8.62
N CYS A 59 9.22 -4.55 7.55
CA CYS A 59 7.78 -4.35 7.62
C CYS A 59 7.14 -5.33 8.61
N ASP A 60 7.52 -6.60 8.57
CA ASP A 60 7.02 -7.63 9.49
C ASP A 60 7.50 -7.40 10.92
N SER A 61 8.78 -7.03 11.11
CA SER A 61 9.34 -6.77 12.45
C SER A 61 8.71 -5.56 13.14
N VAL A 62 8.51 -4.47 12.39
CA VAL A 62 7.82 -3.27 12.88
C VAL A 62 6.36 -3.60 13.18
N THR A 63 5.69 -4.40 12.34
CA THR A 63 4.27 -4.72 12.49
C THR A 63 3.98 -5.62 13.68
N HIS A 64 4.85 -6.60 13.98
CA HIS A 64 4.52 -7.67 14.92
C HIS A 64 5.11 -7.54 16.32
N SER A 65 6.17 -6.75 16.56
CA SER A 65 6.73 -6.58 17.91
C SER A 65 6.67 -5.14 18.43
N HIS A 66 5.75 -4.88 19.34
CA HIS A 66 5.63 -3.58 20.02
C HIS A 66 6.90 -3.20 20.81
N LYS A 67 7.63 -4.19 21.36
CA LYS A 67 8.84 -3.99 22.19
C LYS A 67 10.02 -3.48 21.38
N TYR A 68 10.23 -4.03 20.18
CA TYR A 68 11.36 -3.64 19.32
C TYR A 68 11.02 -2.53 18.32
N ARG A 69 9.73 -2.32 18.03
CA ARG A 69 9.25 -1.23 17.17
C ARG A 69 9.91 0.10 17.50
N GLU A 70 9.88 0.55 18.75
CA GLU A 70 10.44 1.87 19.11
C GLU A 70 11.96 1.96 18.89
N LEU A 71 12.71 0.89 19.18
CA LEU A 71 14.16 0.85 19.00
C LEU A 71 14.56 0.83 17.52
N ILE A 72 13.85 0.03 16.72
CA ILE A 72 14.05 -0.05 15.26
C ILE A 72 13.70 1.29 14.62
N LEU A 73 12.59 1.87 15.03
CA LEU A 73 12.16 3.20 14.61
C LEU A 73 13.23 4.27 14.93
N LYS A 74 13.74 4.34 16.18
CA LYS A 74 14.82 5.26 16.57
C LYS A 74 16.10 5.06 15.76
N LYS A 75 16.46 3.82 15.43
CA LYS A 75 17.61 3.52 14.58
C LYS A 75 17.41 4.06 13.17
N TYR A 76 16.23 3.89 12.59
CA TYR A 76 15.89 4.41 11.27
C TYR A 76 15.83 5.94 11.22
N GLU A 77 15.46 6.57 12.34
CA GLU A 77 15.54 8.01 12.53
C GLU A 77 16.98 8.51 12.41
N ASN A 78 17.89 7.91 13.19
CA ASN A 78 19.30 8.29 13.21
C ASN A 78 19.97 8.03 11.85
N ASP A 79 19.67 6.90 11.24
CA ASP A 79 20.28 6.48 9.98
C ASP A 79 19.64 7.18 8.76
N CYS A 80 18.57 7.98 8.94
CA CYS A 80 17.90 8.71 7.85
C CYS A 80 17.41 7.83 6.68
N ILE A 81 16.92 6.62 6.97
CA ILE A 81 16.55 5.62 5.95
C ILE A 81 15.48 6.09 4.97
N TYR A 82 14.60 7.00 5.40
CA TYR A 82 13.60 7.61 4.51
C TYR A 82 14.21 8.23 3.25
N LYS A 83 15.46 8.75 3.30
CA LYS A 83 16.15 9.30 2.12
C LYS A 83 16.53 8.22 1.11
N PHE A 84 16.87 7.03 1.59
CA PHE A 84 17.11 5.87 0.73
C PHE A 84 15.79 5.40 0.10
N CYS A 85 14.75 5.23 0.91
CA CYS A 85 13.43 4.83 0.42
C CYS A 85 12.83 5.86 -0.55
N GLU A 86 13.07 7.16 -0.34
CA GLU A 86 12.62 8.22 -1.24
C GLU A 86 13.20 8.04 -2.65
N LYS A 87 14.45 7.61 -2.79
CA LYS A 87 15.02 7.24 -4.10
C LYS A 87 14.32 6.02 -4.69
N MET A 88 14.04 5.01 -3.86
CA MET A 88 13.40 3.76 -4.29
C MET A 88 11.93 3.94 -4.69
N LEU A 89 11.25 5.00 -4.24
CA LEU A 89 9.92 5.36 -4.73
C LEU A 89 9.89 5.61 -6.24
N PHE A 90 11.02 5.92 -6.87
CA PHE A 90 11.12 6.17 -8.31
C PHE A 90 11.90 5.07 -9.05
N ASP A 91 12.14 3.92 -8.42
CA ASP A 91 12.77 2.76 -9.05
C ASP A 91 11.91 2.22 -10.20
N SER A 92 12.49 1.57 -11.20
CA SER A 92 11.75 0.96 -12.32
C SER A 92 10.84 -0.19 -11.91
N SER A 93 11.20 -0.94 -10.86
CA SER A 93 10.45 -2.11 -10.41
C SER A 93 9.28 -1.71 -9.50
N TYR A 94 8.10 -2.25 -9.82
CA TYR A 94 6.89 -2.04 -9.02
C TYR A 94 7.05 -2.54 -7.58
N ILE A 95 7.70 -3.68 -7.39
CA ILE A 95 7.88 -4.31 -6.09
C ILE A 95 8.68 -3.40 -5.16
N ARG A 96 9.83 -2.90 -5.64
CA ARG A 96 10.71 -2.00 -4.89
C ARG A 96 9.99 -0.69 -4.52
N ARG A 97 9.23 -0.10 -5.45
CA ARG A 97 8.42 1.09 -5.16
C ARG A 97 7.36 0.82 -4.09
N ARG A 98 6.71 -0.34 -4.13
CA ARG A 98 5.71 -0.76 -3.13
C ARG A 98 6.32 -0.93 -1.74
N GLU A 99 7.45 -1.61 -1.63
CA GLU A 99 8.16 -1.78 -0.36
C GLU A 99 8.62 -0.43 0.21
N ALA A 100 9.22 0.42 -0.63
CA ALA A 100 9.65 1.75 -0.22
C ALA A 100 8.49 2.61 0.29
N LEU A 101 7.33 2.53 -0.35
CA LEU A 101 6.11 3.19 0.10
C LEU A 101 5.69 2.72 1.50
N ILE A 102 5.62 1.40 1.74
CA ILE A 102 5.24 0.83 3.05
C ILE A 102 6.24 1.30 4.12
N ILE A 103 7.54 1.20 3.87
CA ILE A 103 8.58 1.61 4.83
C ILE A 103 8.48 3.11 5.14
N ILE A 104 8.26 3.97 4.13
CA ILE A 104 8.06 5.41 4.35
C ILE A 104 6.79 5.65 5.16
N CYS A 105 5.70 4.92 4.87
CA CYS A 105 4.46 4.98 5.61
C CYS A 105 4.60 4.57 7.09
N ASP A 106 5.41 3.57 7.39
CA ASP A 106 5.70 3.17 8.78
C ASP A 106 6.63 4.15 9.48
N THR A 107 7.65 4.65 8.76
CA THR A 107 8.64 5.62 9.28
C THR A 107 8.01 7.00 9.56
N LEU A 108 6.86 7.31 8.95
CA LEU A 108 6.09 8.53 9.20
C LEU A 108 5.65 8.72 10.64
N ASN A 109 5.57 7.66 11.44
CA ASN A 109 5.29 7.78 12.88
C ASN A 109 6.37 8.58 13.62
N ILE A 110 7.57 8.74 13.02
CA ILE A 110 8.71 9.48 13.57
C ILE A 110 8.97 10.77 12.78
N HIS A 111 9.07 10.67 11.44
CA HIS A 111 9.38 11.80 10.55
C HIS A 111 8.14 12.41 9.89
N ARG A 112 7.07 12.58 10.68
CA ARG A 112 5.73 12.93 10.20
C ARG A 112 5.70 14.10 9.22
N ILE A 113 6.47 15.18 9.46
CA ILE A 113 6.44 16.37 8.60
C ILE A 113 7.15 16.12 7.25
N LYS A 114 8.35 15.52 7.27
CA LYS A 114 9.16 15.31 6.07
C LYS A 114 8.54 14.27 5.15
N CYS A 115 8.24 13.09 5.70
CA CYS A 115 7.66 12.01 4.93
C CYS A 115 6.23 12.36 4.47
N LYS A 116 5.48 13.22 5.19
CA LYS A 116 4.14 13.66 4.74
C LYS A 116 4.23 14.42 3.45
N LYS A 117 5.20 15.34 3.36
CA LYS A 117 5.44 16.10 2.14
C LYS A 117 5.83 15.17 0.99
N ILE A 118 6.77 14.25 1.24
CA ILE A 118 7.21 13.24 0.26
C ILE A 118 6.00 12.45 -0.26
N LEU A 119 5.14 11.92 0.61
CA LEU A 119 3.96 11.17 0.18
C LEU A 119 2.99 12.07 -0.60
N GLU A 120 2.66 13.26 -0.10
CA GLU A 120 1.74 14.18 -0.78
C GLU A 120 2.22 14.58 -2.18
N ASP A 121 3.53 14.72 -2.37
CA ASP A 121 4.17 14.99 -3.66
C ASP A 121 4.20 13.71 -4.54
N TYR A 122 4.52 12.55 -3.94
CA TYR A 122 4.56 11.25 -4.61
C TYR A 122 3.18 10.79 -5.13
N PHE A 123 2.10 11.23 -4.49
CA PHE A 123 0.73 10.92 -4.94
C PHE A 123 0.48 11.26 -6.41
N ILE A 124 0.95 12.42 -6.88
CA ILE A 124 0.76 12.84 -8.27
C ILE A 124 1.52 11.90 -9.21
N PHE A 125 2.76 11.55 -8.84
CA PHE A 125 3.55 10.58 -9.58
C PHE A 125 2.84 9.23 -9.69
N VAL A 126 2.31 8.67 -8.59
CA VAL A 126 1.64 7.36 -8.58
C VAL A 126 0.42 7.35 -9.51
N ILE A 127 -0.41 8.38 -9.46
CA ILE A 127 -1.58 8.47 -10.34
C ILE A 127 -1.19 8.46 -11.82
N GLU A 128 -0.15 9.21 -12.17
CA GLU A 128 0.22 9.46 -13.57
C GLU A 128 1.10 8.34 -14.16
N ASN A 129 1.88 7.68 -13.31
CA ASN A 129 2.97 6.81 -13.73
C ASN A 129 2.91 5.40 -13.12
N ASP A 130 2.26 5.21 -11.98
CA ASP A 130 2.16 3.90 -11.33
C ASP A 130 0.73 3.56 -10.88
N PRO A 131 -0.20 3.39 -11.84
CA PRO A 131 -1.58 3.04 -11.53
C PRO A 131 -1.70 1.79 -10.65
N LEU A 132 -0.87 0.76 -10.85
CA LEU A 132 -0.92 -0.49 -10.06
C LEU A 132 -0.70 -0.26 -8.56
N LEU A 133 0.18 0.69 -8.21
CA LEU A 133 0.51 1.07 -6.84
C LEU A 133 -0.53 2.01 -6.19
N LEU A 134 -1.46 2.57 -6.96
CA LEU A 134 -2.42 3.56 -6.48
C LEU A 134 -3.29 3.04 -5.32
N TYR A 135 -3.69 1.77 -5.35
CA TYR A 135 -4.47 1.17 -4.26
C TYR A 135 -3.67 1.14 -2.96
N ASP A 136 -2.45 0.57 -2.99
CA ASP A 136 -1.56 0.47 -1.84
C ASP A 136 -1.27 1.87 -1.28
N TYR A 137 -0.99 2.85 -2.15
CA TYR A 137 -0.82 4.25 -1.74
C TYR A 137 -2.03 4.81 -1.01
N ILE A 138 -3.26 4.69 -1.56
CA ILE A 138 -4.46 5.24 -0.93
C ILE A 138 -4.73 4.54 0.41
N MET A 139 -4.55 3.22 0.47
CA MET A 139 -4.76 2.42 1.67
C MET A 139 -3.79 2.84 2.79
N GLU A 140 -2.49 2.83 2.52
CA GLU A 140 -1.45 3.20 3.49
C GLU A 140 -1.63 4.65 3.96
N PHE A 141 -1.85 5.59 3.03
CA PHE A 141 -2.07 6.99 3.36
C PHE A 141 -3.33 7.20 4.20
N THR A 142 -4.41 6.47 3.91
CA THR A 142 -5.67 6.56 4.67
C THR A 142 -5.52 5.98 6.06
N TRP A 143 -4.76 4.89 6.21
CA TRP A 143 -4.42 4.27 7.49
C TRP A 143 -3.57 5.19 8.35
N LEU A 144 -2.48 5.72 7.79
CA LEU A 144 -1.61 6.69 8.46
C LEU A 144 -2.38 7.89 8.99
N TYR A 145 -3.32 8.41 8.20
CA TYR A 145 -4.16 9.54 8.55
C TYR A 145 -5.54 9.12 9.05
N ALA A 146 -5.66 7.97 9.73
CA ALA A 146 -6.93 7.45 10.24
C ALA A 146 -7.71 8.49 11.06
N TYR A 147 -7.02 9.32 11.84
CA TYR A 147 -7.61 10.38 12.68
C TYR A 147 -7.62 11.77 12.03
N GLU A 148 -6.91 11.98 10.92
CA GLU A 148 -6.81 13.29 10.24
C GLU A 148 -7.80 13.42 9.07
N ILE A 149 -9.07 13.68 9.39
CA ILE A 149 -10.15 13.78 8.40
C ILE A 149 -9.87 14.82 7.30
N ARG A 150 -9.17 15.92 7.62
CA ARG A 150 -8.85 17.00 6.67
C ARG A 150 -7.91 16.51 5.56
N ILE A 151 -6.91 15.70 5.91
CA ILE A 151 -5.94 15.16 4.97
C ILE A 151 -6.60 14.15 4.03
N LYS A 152 -7.38 13.21 4.57
CA LYS A 152 -8.15 12.25 3.76
C LYS A 152 -9.10 12.95 2.79
N ARG A 153 -9.80 13.99 3.25
CA ARG A 153 -10.65 14.84 2.37
C ARG A 153 -9.85 15.45 1.23
N ASN A 154 -8.64 15.94 1.49
CA ASN A 154 -7.78 16.52 0.46
C ASN A 154 -7.37 15.45 -0.57
N LEU A 155 -6.88 14.29 -0.11
CA LEU A 155 -6.52 13.16 -0.97
C LEU A 155 -7.68 12.77 -1.90
N TYR A 156 -8.83 12.45 -1.32
CA TYR A 156 -10.01 12.05 -2.09
C TYR A 156 -10.49 13.15 -3.03
N SER A 157 -10.40 14.42 -2.63
CA SER A 157 -10.74 15.53 -3.51
C SER A 157 -9.78 15.65 -4.69
N LYS A 158 -8.48 15.38 -4.50
CA LYS A 158 -7.52 15.37 -5.61
C LYS A 158 -7.85 14.25 -6.59
N ILE A 159 -8.13 13.01 -6.11
CA ILE A 159 -8.54 11.88 -6.96
C ILE A 159 -9.79 12.24 -7.79
N LEU A 160 -10.83 12.74 -7.14
CA LEU A 160 -12.09 13.07 -7.80
C LEU A 160 -11.94 14.16 -8.88
N LYS A 161 -11.00 15.10 -8.71
CA LYS A 161 -10.75 16.19 -9.67
C LYS A 161 -10.10 15.69 -10.97
N LEU A 162 -9.37 14.57 -10.93
CA LEU A 162 -8.75 14.00 -12.13
C LEU A 162 -9.80 13.49 -13.13
N ASN A 163 -11.01 13.20 -12.66
CA ASN A 163 -12.09 12.61 -13.46
C ASN A 163 -11.65 11.36 -14.26
N ASN A 164 -10.67 10.63 -13.73
CA ASN A 164 -10.12 9.43 -14.35
C ASN A 164 -10.93 8.19 -13.92
N GLU A 165 -11.38 7.38 -14.89
CA GLU A 165 -12.19 6.18 -14.63
C GLU A 165 -11.47 5.20 -13.69
N TYR A 166 -10.23 4.86 -14.01
CA TYR A 166 -9.41 3.93 -13.24
C TYR A 166 -9.22 4.40 -11.79
N ALA A 167 -8.75 5.63 -11.59
CA ALA A 167 -8.51 6.17 -10.24
C ALA A 167 -9.79 6.23 -9.40
N ASN A 168 -10.95 6.49 -10.02
CA ASN A 168 -12.24 6.45 -9.34
C ASN A 168 -12.66 5.01 -8.96
N LEU A 169 -12.36 4.01 -9.78
CA LEU A 169 -12.60 2.60 -9.46
C LEU A 169 -11.71 2.13 -8.31
N ILE A 170 -10.42 2.49 -8.31
CA ILE A 170 -9.51 2.18 -7.20
C ILE A 170 -9.97 2.85 -5.90
N LEU A 171 -10.42 4.11 -5.97
CA LEU A 171 -11.00 4.77 -4.80
C LEU A 171 -12.24 4.03 -4.27
N LEU A 172 -13.08 3.47 -5.16
CA LEU A 172 -14.23 2.66 -4.75
C LEU A 172 -13.80 1.35 -4.09
N GLU A 173 -12.75 0.70 -4.61
CA GLU A 173 -12.14 -0.50 -4.02
C GLU A 173 -11.68 -0.23 -2.58
N THR A 174 -10.83 0.79 -2.38
CA THR A 174 -10.37 1.22 -1.05
C THR A 174 -11.54 1.54 -0.13
N LEU A 175 -12.57 2.23 -0.62
CA LEU A 175 -13.72 2.57 0.19
C LEU A 175 -14.54 1.33 0.58
N ASP A 176 -14.60 0.26 -0.22
CA ASP A 176 -15.38 -0.94 0.12
C ASP A 176 -14.74 -1.75 1.24
N ASP A 177 -13.41 -1.79 1.28
CA ASP A 177 -12.63 -2.48 2.32
C ASP A 177 -12.77 -1.82 3.70
N LEU A 178 -13.02 -0.51 3.74
CA LEU A 178 -13.22 0.22 4.98
C LEU A 178 -14.61 -0.04 5.60
N SER A 179 -14.65 -0.90 6.61
CA SER A 179 -15.81 -1.10 7.48
C SER A 179 -15.99 0.07 8.45
N ILE A 180 -16.82 1.04 8.08
CA ILE A 180 -17.00 2.28 8.84
C ILE A 180 -18.49 2.53 9.13
N PRO A 181 -18.89 2.81 10.38
CA PRO A 181 -20.26 3.19 10.73
C PRO A 181 -20.71 4.45 9.99
N LEU A 182 -21.91 4.45 9.41
CA LEU A 182 -22.45 5.55 8.61
C LEU A 182 -22.41 6.91 9.33
N PHE A 183 -22.80 6.95 10.61
CA PHE A 183 -22.89 8.19 11.40
C PHE A 183 -21.56 8.67 11.98
N SER A 184 -20.45 7.99 11.71
CA SER A 184 -19.12 8.49 12.07
C SER A 184 -18.65 9.58 11.09
N SER A 185 -17.68 10.40 11.50
CA SER A 185 -17.05 11.40 10.62
C SER A 185 -16.50 10.80 9.32
N ASN A 186 -15.89 9.62 9.41
CA ASN A 186 -15.38 8.85 8.27
C ASN A 186 -16.53 8.23 7.44
N GLY A 187 -17.61 7.78 8.07
CA GLY A 187 -18.79 7.24 7.39
C GLY A 187 -19.52 8.29 6.57
N LEU A 188 -19.70 9.49 7.12
CA LEU A 188 -20.26 10.64 6.41
C LEU A 188 -19.36 11.08 5.26
N LEU A 189 -18.03 11.03 5.43
CA LEU A 189 -17.08 11.32 4.35
C LEU A 189 -17.23 10.30 3.20
N LYS A 190 -17.20 8.99 3.51
CA LYS A 190 -17.43 7.91 2.54
C LYS A 190 -18.76 8.10 1.80
N TYR A 191 -19.84 8.38 2.53
CA TYR A 191 -21.16 8.62 1.93
C TYR A 191 -21.18 9.82 0.97
N LYS A 192 -20.49 10.92 1.31
CA LYS A 192 -20.36 12.10 0.43
C LYS A 192 -19.59 11.77 -0.83
N ILE A 193 -18.50 11.02 -0.73
CA ILE A 193 -17.69 10.60 -1.89
C ILE A 193 -18.52 9.70 -2.81
N LEU A 194 -19.16 8.67 -2.25
CA LEU A 194 -20.05 7.78 -3.02
C LEU A 194 -21.19 8.55 -3.69
N SER A 195 -21.73 9.59 -3.05
CA SER A 195 -22.77 10.43 -3.66
C SER A 195 -22.27 11.24 -4.85
N LYS A 196 -21.00 11.66 -4.86
CA LYS A 196 -20.38 12.29 -6.03
C LYS A 196 -20.13 11.28 -7.13
N LEU A 197 -19.55 10.13 -6.80
CA LEU A 197 -19.24 9.05 -7.77
C LEU A 197 -20.51 8.43 -8.38
N ALA A 198 -21.62 8.39 -7.65
CA ALA A 198 -22.92 7.94 -8.16
C ALA A 198 -23.53 8.87 -9.24
N ARG A 199 -22.91 10.04 -9.49
CA ARG A 199 -23.23 10.97 -10.58
C ARG A 199 -22.13 11.03 -11.65
N ASN A 200 -21.12 10.16 -11.56
CA ASN A 200 -20.05 10.08 -12.56
C ASN A 200 -20.64 9.65 -13.92
N GLN A 201 -20.09 10.20 -15.00
CA GLN A 201 -20.47 9.87 -16.38
C GLN A 201 -20.12 8.43 -16.75
N ASN A 202 -19.04 7.88 -16.17
CA ASN A 202 -18.67 6.50 -16.38
C ASN A 202 -19.67 5.56 -15.71
N ARG A 203 -20.24 4.64 -16.51
CA ARG A 203 -21.29 3.71 -16.09
C ARG A 203 -20.85 2.76 -14.98
N CYS A 204 -19.64 2.20 -15.05
CA CYS A 204 -19.13 1.26 -14.05
C CYS A 204 -18.93 1.95 -12.70
N VAL A 205 -18.22 3.08 -12.68
CA VAL A 205 -18.02 3.91 -11.48
C VAL A 205 -19.36 4.29 -10.84
N ASN A 206 -20.30 4.75 -11.66
CA ASN A 206 -21.63 5.15 -11.23
C ASN A 206 -22.39 4.02 -10.50
N LEU A 207 -22.42 2.84 -11.11
CA LEU A 207 -23.18 1.70 -10.62
C LEU A 207 -22.55 1.08 -9.36
N PHE A 208 -21.22 0.94 -9.31
CA PHE A 208 -20.52 0.52 -8.09
C PHE A 208 -20.80 1.48 -6.93
N ALA A 209 -20.67 2.79 -7.15
CA ALA A 209 -20.90 3.79 -6.12
C ALA A 209 -22.35 3.75 -5.58
N LYS A 210 -23.34 3.58 -6.46
CA LYS A 210 -24.75 3.42 -6.07
C LYS A 210 -24.96 2.16 -5.23
N LYS A 211 -24.38 1.02 -5.64
CA LYS A 211 -24.48 -0.26 -4.92
C LYS A 211 -23.87 -0.14 -3.51
N MET A 212 -22.64 0.37 -3.40
CA MET A 212 -21.97 0.58 -2.12
C MET A 212 -22.74 1.54 -1.21
N LYS A 213 -23.23 2.65 -1.77
CA LYS A 213 -24.03 3.64 -1.01
C LYS A 213 -25.30 3.02 -0.44
N LYS A 214 -26.02 2.20 -1.22
CA LYS A 214 -27.22 1.48 -0.76
C LYS A 214 -26.87 0.53 0.38
N ASN A 215 -25.76 -0.19 0.28
CA ASN A 215 -25.30 -1.11 1.33
C ASN A 215 -24.94 -0.40 2.65
N MET A 216 -24.47 0.84 2.61
CA MET A 216 -24.21 1.61 3.84
C MET A 216 -25.50 2.00 4.61
N ILE A 217 -26.64 2.11 3.92
CA ILE A 217 -27.92 2.51 4.52
C ILE A 217 -28.65 1.29 5.10
N ILE A 218 -28.58 0.14 4.42
CA ILE A 218 -29.30 -1.07 4.79
C ILE A 218 -28.51 -1.80 5.90
N ARG A 219 -28.94 -1.66 7.17
CA ARG A 219 -28.34 -2.29 8.37
C ARG A 219 -28.43 -3.83 8.45
N ASN A 220 -28.62 -4.56 7.36
CA ASN A 220 -28.73 -6.02 7.42
C ASN A 220 -27.37 -6.71 7.24
N TYR A 221 -26.69 -6.90 8.37
CA TYR A 221 -25.51 -7.73 8.58
C TYR A 221 -25.82 -9.24 8.41
N LYS A 222 -26.30 -9.64 7.24
CA LYS A 222 -26.10 -10.99 6.71
C LYS A 222 -25.41 -10.84 5.36
N LYS A 223 -24.09 -10.54 5.39
CA LYS A 223 -23.23 -10.62 4.21
C LYS A 223 -23.25 -12.08 3.74
N LYS A 224 -24.11 -12.42 2.77
CA LYS A 224 -23.72 -13.46 1.82
C LYS A 224 -22.50 -12.89 1.09
N ILE A 225 -21.36 -13.54 1.22
CA ILE A 225 -20.15 -13.22 0.46
C ILE A 225 -20.48 -13.55 -0.99
N ASP A 226 -20.98 -12.56 -1.71
CA ASP A 226 -21.19 -12.65 -3.15
C ASP A 226 -19.82 -12.47 -3.80
N THR A 227 -19.34 -13.43 -4.58
CA THR A 227 -18.03 -13.40 -5.26
C THR A 227 -17.90 -12.18 -6.18
N LYS A 228 -19.03 -11.60 -6.63
CA LYS A 228 -19.09 -10.32 -7.34
C LYS A 228 -18.66 -9.09 -6.50
N LYS A 229 -18.43 -9.26 -5.19
CA LYS A 229 -17.98 -8.19 -4.28
C LYS A 229 -16.51 -7.81 -4.50
N TYR A 230 -15.70 -8.70 -5.08
CA TYR A 230 -14.25 -8.53 -5.21
C TYR A 230 -13.79 -8.23 -6.64
N ILE A 231 -14.68 -7.85 -7.56
CA ILE A 231 -14.34 -7.62 -8.98
C ILE A 231 -13.17 -6.63 -9.13
N LEU A 232 -13.19 -5.53 -8.36
CA LEU A 232 -12.15 -4.50 -8.42
C LEU A 232 -10.79 -5.05 -7.98
N GLY A 233 -10.72 -5.61 -6.77
CA GLY A 233 -9.47 -6.21 -6.25
C GLY A 233 -8.97 -7.40 -7.07
N ASN A 234 -9.86 -8.25 -7.57
CA ASN A 234 -9.50 -9.40 -8.39
C ASN A 234 -8.85 -8.98 -9.71
N GLY A 235 -9.32 -7.89 -10.35
CA GLY A 235 -8.67 -7.41 -11.57
C GLY A 235 -7.23 -6.99 -11.34
N ARG A 236 -6.93 -6.43 -10.17
CA ARG A 236 -5.57 -6.04 -9.77
C ARG A 236 -4.71 -7.27 -9.46
N LEU A 237 -5.24 -8.20 -8.68
CA LEU A 237 -4.55 -9.44 -8.30
C LEU A 237 -4.26 -10.33 -9.51
N GLU A 238 -5.19 -10.43 -10.46
CA GLU A 238 -4.99 -11.21 -11.69
C GLU A 238 -3.82 -10.68 -12.51
N PHE A 239 -3.70 -9.36 -12.63
CA PHE A 239 -2.56 -8.74 -13.32
C PHE A 239 -1.24 -8.99 -12.58
N SER A 240 -1.23 -8.83 -11.26
CA SER A 240 -0.06 -9.14 -10.43
C SER A 240 0.36 -10.61 -10.55
N ASN A 241 -0.61 -11.53 -10.62
CA ASN A 241 -0.35 -12.95 -10.82
C ASN A 241 0.28 -13.21 -12.20
N ILE A 242 -0.20 -12.55 -13.26
CA ILE A 242 0.41 -12.65 -14.59
C ILE A 242 1.87 -12.16 -14.56
N MET A 243 2.13 -11.01 -13.92
CA MET A 243 3.49 -10.50 -13.76
C MET A 243 4.39 -11.48 -13.00
N PHE A 244 3.88 -12.04 -11.90
CA PHE A 244 4.61 -13.03 -11.08
C PHE A 244 4.93 -14.29 -11.88
N MET A 245 3.95 -14.85 -12.60
CA MET A 245 4.14 -16.03 -13.45
C MET A 245 5.16 -15.78 -14.57
N ASN A 246 5.21 -14.56 -15.09
CA ASN A 246 6.18 -14.14 -16.10
C ASN A 246 7.54 -13.72 -15.53
N LYS A 247 7.70 -13.72 -14.20
CA LYS A 247 8.91 -13.26 -13.50
C LYS A 247 9.32 -11.83 -13.88
N THR A 248 8.34 -10.95 -14.06
CA THR A 248 8.56 -9.54 -14.41
C THR A 248 8.22 -8.63 -13.24
N GLU A 249 9.10 -7.67 -12.93
CA GLU A 249 8.85 -6.65 -11.90
C GLU A 249 8.48 -5.28 -12.50
N ASN A 250 8.65 -5.14 -13.81
CA ASN A 250 8.31 -3.95 -14.58
C ASN A 250 7.01 -4.21 -15.37
N TYR A 251 6.22 -3.16 -15.58
CA TYR A 251 5.00 -3.24 -16.38
C TYR A 251 4.77 -1.95 -17.16
N ASN A 252 4.04 -2.05 -18.27
CA ASN A 252 3.55 -0.87 -18.98
C ASN A 252 2.23 -0.40 -18.36
N LYS A 253 2.16 0.89 -18.01
CA LYS A 253 1.01 1.47 -17.32
C LYS A 253 -0.29 1.41 -18.13
N ASP A 254 -0.22 1.60 -19.44
CA ASP A 254 -1.40 1.62 -20.31
C ASP A 254 -1.93 0.20 -20.51
N ASP A 255 -1.05 -0.79 -20.63
CA ASP A 255 -1.42 -2.21 -20.69
C ASP A 255 -2.18 -2.64 -19.43
N PHE A 256 -1.69 -2.24 -18.25
CA PHE A 256 -2.37 -2.52 -16.99
C PHE A 256 -3.74 -1.84 -16.89
N ILE A 257 -3.82 -0.53 -17.20
CA ILE A 257 -5.10 0.20 -17.16
C ILE A 257 -6.11 -0.46 -18.11
N ASN A 258 -5.69 -0.79 -19.33
CA ASN A 258 -6.54 -1.45 -20.31
C ASN A 258 -6.99 -2.83 -19.83
N PHE A 259 -6.07 -3.64 -19.30
CA PHE A 259 -6.39 -4.94 -18.69
C PHE A 259 -7.44 -4.80 -17.59
N TYR A 260 -7.20 -3.90 -16.62
CA TYR A 260 -8.06 -3.70 -15.46
C TYR A 260 -9.46 -3.25 -15.87
N LEU A 261 -9.57 -2.23 -16.74
CA LEU A 261 -10.86 -1.71 -17.19
C LEU A 261 -11.65 -2.76 -17.98
N ASN A 262 -10.98 -3.56 -18.82
CA ASN A 262 -11.62 -4.66 -19.55
C ASN A 262 -12.08 -5.78 -18.60
N TYR A 263 -11.26 -6.13 -17.62
CA TYR A 263 -11.60 -7.10 -16.59
C TYR A 263 -12.85 -6.66 -15.82
N VAL A 264 -12.89 -5.41 -15.36
CA VAL A 264 -14.05 -4.87 -14.63
C VAL A 264 -15.28 -4.89 -15.52
N LYS A 265 -15.21 -4.40 -16.76
CA LYS A 265 -16.36 -4.38 -17.69
C LYS A 265 -16.90 -5.77 -17.99
N LYS A 266 -16.03 -6.77 -18.13
CA LYS A 266 -16.41 -8.17 -18.42
C LYS A 266 -17.11 -8.83 -17.23
N ASN A 267 -16.71 -8.50 -16.01
CA ASN A 267 -17.16 -9.19 -14.80
C ASN A 267 -18.22 -8.45 -13.98
N PHE A 268 -18.59 -7.22 -14.38
CA PHE A 268 -19.54 -6.36 -13.68
C PHE A 268 -21.01 -6.76 -13.85
#